data_AF-A0A257V3I4-F1
#
_entry.id   AF-A0A257V3I4-F1
#
_cell.length_a   1.000
_cell.length_b   1.000
_cell.length_c   1.000
_cell.angle_alpha   90.00
_cell.angle_beta   90.00
_cell.angle_gamma   90.00
#
_symmetry.space_group_name_H-M   'P 1'
#
loop_
_entity.id
_entity.type
_entity.pdbx_description
1 polymer ?
#
loop_
_entity_poly.entity_id
_entity_poly.type
_entity_poly.pdbx_seq_one_letter_code
_entity_poly.pdbx_strand_id
1 'polypeptide(L)' 'MPLYIKDDEAAALVAELARTRGCTKQDAVKQAVRAALDHDRAAVPLRDQLRQLWAEFPLPPKTGLPADKAFFDDLSGEP' A
#
# COMPACT_ATOMS: atom_id res chain seq x y z
N MET A 1 7.39 19.72 22.89
CA MET A 1 8.14 20.76 22.14
C MET A 1 7.37 21.10 20.87
N PRO A 2 7.22 22.39 20.49
CA PRO A 2 6.62 22.75 19.21
C PRO A 2 7.57 22.41 18.06
N LEU A 3 7.03 21.89 16.95
CA LEU A 3 7.77 21.67 15.70
C LEU A 3 7.77 22.98 14.91
N TYR A 4 8.95 23.55 14.67
CA TYR A 4 9.13 24.74 13.83
C TYR A 4 9.80 24.34 12.52
N ILE A 5 9.15 24.65 11.40
CA ILE A 5 9.64 24.36 10.05
C ILE A 5 9.86 25.70 9.35
N LYS A 6 11.11 26.01 9.01
CA LYS A 6 11.50 27.24 8.30
C LYS A 6 11.75 26.91 6.83
N ASP A 7 10.67 26.53 6.15
CA ASP A 7 10.68 26.17 4.74
C ASP A 7 9.34 26.58 4.11
N ASP A 8 9.42 27.38 3.06
CA ASP A 8 8.24 28.00 2.45
C ASP A 8 7.43 26.98 1.63
N GLU A 9 8.09 25.99 1.04
CA GLU A 9 7.45 24.92 0.28
C GLU A 9 6.64 24.01 1.20
N ALA A 10 7.22 23.55 2.30
CA ALA A 10 6.52 22.76 3.32
C ALA A 10 5.32 23.52 3.90
N ALA A 11 5.46 24.84 4.13
CA ALA A 11 4.36 25.67 4.59
C ALA A 11 3.22 25.76 3.57
N ALA A 12 3.55 25.86 2.28
CA ALA A 12 2.57 25.88 1.19
C ALA A 12 1.83 24.53 1.07
N LEU A 13 2.56 23.42 1.08
CA LEU A 13 2.00 22.07 1.02
C LEU A 13 1.06 21.76 2.20
N VAL A 14 1.47 22.13 3.41
CA VAL A 14 0.62 21.96 4.60
C VAL A 14 -0.64 22.83 4.52
N ALA A 15 -0.52 24.06 4.00
CA ALA A 15 -1.66 24.94 3.82
C ALA A 15 -2.65 24.40 2.78
N GLU A 16 -2.15 23.86 1.67
CA GLU A 16 -2.98 23.21 0.65
C GLU A 16 -3.71 22.01 1.22
N LEU A 17 -2.98 21.10 1.89
CA LEU A 17 -3.56 19.90 2.50
C LEU A 17 -4.64 20.25 3.53
N ALA A 18 -4.39 21.26 4.35
CA ALA A 18 -5.34 21.76 5.35
C ALA A 18 -6.63 22.29 4.70
N ARG A 19 -6.53 23.08 3.63
CA ARG A 19 -7.70 23.56 2.87
C ARG A 19 -8.49 22.41 2.26
N THR A 20 -7.80 21.50 1.58
CA THR A 20 -8.44 20.36 0.88
C THR A 20 -9.20 19.46 1.85
N ARG A 21 -8.69 19.29 3.08
CA ARG A 21 -9.32 18.47 4.12
C ARG A 21 -10.24 19.24 5.07
N GLY A 22 -10.36 20.56 4.93
CA GLY A 22 -11.15 21.41 5.82
C GLY A 22 -10.68 21.36 7.28
N CYS A 23 -9.38 21.22 7.53
CA CYS A 23 -8.81 21.09 8.88
C CYS A 23 -7.74 22.15 9.17
N THR A 24 -7.21 22.18 10.39
CA THR A 24 -6.13 23.11 10.75
C THR A 24 -4.80 22.65 10.15
N LYS A 25 -3.84 23.58 9.93
CA LYS A 25 -2.47 23.23 9.48
C LYS A 25 -1.80 22.20 10.41
N GLN A 26 -2.01 22.33 11.71
CA GLN A 26 -1.48 21.38 12.69
C GLN A 26 -2.09 19.98 12.52
N ASP A 27 -3.40 19.90 12.29
CA ASP A 27 -4.07 18.61 12.07
C ASP A 27 -3.69 18.00 10.73
N ALA A 28 -3.51 18.82 9.68
CA ALA A 28 -2.99 18.36 8.40
C ALA A 28 -1.61 17.71 8.55
N VAL A 29 -0.69 18.33 9.29
CA VAL A 29 0.64 17.75 9.60
C VAL A 29 0.50 16.43 10.35
N LYS A 30 -0.32 16.38 11.41
CA LYS A 30 -0.53 15.15 12.18
C LYS A 30 -1.06 14.01 11.32
N GLN A 31 -2.04 14.29 10.45
CA GLN A 31 -2.63 13.29 9.58
C GLN A 31 -1.65 12.83 8.49
N ALA A 32 -0.89 13.75 7.89
CA ALA A 32 0.11 13.42 6.88
C ALA A 32 1.20 12.51 7.44
N VAL A 33 1.78 12.88 8.59
CA VAL A 33 2.82 12.09 9.25
C VAL A 33 2.28 10.72 9.67
N ARG A 34 1.06 10.65 10.19
CA ARG A 34 0.42 9.37 10.53
C ARG A 34 0.27 8.48 9.30
N ALA A 35 -0.26 9.02 8.20
CA ALA A 35 -0.44 8.25 6.96
C ALA A 35 0.90 7.73 6.41
N ALA A 36 1.97 8.54 6.45
CA ALA A 36 3.30 8.11 6.05
C ALA A 36 3.84 6.99 6.94
N LEU A 37 3.75 7.14 8.27
CA LEU A 37 4.17 6.10 9.21
C LEU A 37 3.35 4.82 9.07
N ASP A 38 2.04 4.94 8.83
CA ASP A 38 1.17 3.80 8.62
C ASP A 38 1.47 3.12 7.29
N HIS A 39 1.79 3.87 6.23
CA HIS A 39 2.29 3.32 4.97
C HIS A 39 3.59 2.54 5.16
N ASP A 40 4.56 3.12 5.87
CA ASP A 40 5.85 2.49 6.14
C ASP A 40 5.71 1.23 7.02
N ARG A 41 4.77 1.24 7.97
CA ARG A 41 4.45 0.06 8.80
C ARG A 41 3.65 -0.99 8.04
N ALA A 42 2.76 -0.56 7.16
CA ALA A 42 1.92 -1.42 6.32
C ALA A 42 2.68 -1.95 5.10
N ALA A 43 3.91 -1.48 4.85
CA ALA A 43 4.89 -2.13 4.00
C ALA A 43 5.38 -3.46 4.63
N VAL A 44 4.42 -4.30 5.04
CA VAL A 44 4.60 -5.73 5.18
C VAL A 44 5.14 -6.20 3.83
N PRO A 45 6.33 -6.82 3.77
CA PRO A 45 6.88 -7.33 2.54
C PRO A 45 5.83 -8.17 1.81
N LEU A 46 5.72 -8.05 0.48
CA LEU A 46 4.73 -8.78 -0.31
C LEU A 46 4.70 -10.29 0.04
N ARG A 47 5.88 -10.86 0.33
CA ARG A 47 6.03 -12.25 0.79
C ARG A 47 5.27 -12.55 2.08
N ASP A 48 5.30 -11.65 3.05
CA ASP A 48 4.61 -11.79 4.32
C ASP A 48 3.10 -11.58 4.16
N GLN A 49 2.67 -10.68 3.27
CA GLN A 49 1.27 -10.52 2.90
C GLN A 49 0.70 -11.80 2.23
N LEU A 50 1.42 -12.37 1.27
CA LEU A 50 1.04 -13.63 0.61
C LEU A 50 1.02 -14.80 1.58
N ARG A 51 1.95 -14.86 2.53
CA ARG A 51 1.95 -15.89 3.57
C ARG A 51 0.69 -15.80 4.44
N GLN A 52 0.28 -14.59 4.84
CA GLN A 52 -0.95 -14.39 5.59
C GLN A 52 -2.18 -14.82 4.77
N LEU A 53 -2.23 -14.42 3.50
CA LEU A 53 -3.31 -14.79 2.58
C LEU A 53 -3.43 -16.31 2.43
N TRP A 54 -2.33 -17.03 2.22
CA TRP A 54 -2.35 -18.50 2.10
C TRP A 54 -2.65 -19.22 3.42
N ALA A 55 -2.38 -18.59 4.56
CA ALA A 55 -2.78 -19.14 5.86
C ALA A 55 -4.29 -19.02 6.08
N GLU A 56 -4.89 -17.90 5.64
CA GLU A 56 -6.34 -17.67 5.72
C GLU A 56 -7.11 -18.46 4.65
N PHE A 57 -6.54 -18.60 3.46
CA PHE A 57 -7.12 -19.30 2.31
C PHE A 57 -6.13 -20.36 1.79
N PRO A 58 -6.09 -21.55 2.42
CA PRO A 58 -5.18 -22.60 2.00
C PRO A 58 -5.50 -23.05 0.58
N LEU A 59 -4.43 -23.30 -0.19
CA LEU A 59 -4.58 -23.87 -1.52
C LEU A 59 -5.22 -25.26 -1.42
N PRO A 60 -6.05 -25.65 -2.40
CA PRO A 60 -6.57 -27.00 -2.48
C PRO A 60 -5.41 -28.01 -2.58
N PRO A 61 -5.64 -29.27 -2.19
CA PRO A 61 -4.62 -30.31 -2.30
C PRO A 61 -4.12 -30.42 -3.74
N LYS A 62 -2.83 -30.74 -3.90
CA LYS A 62 -2.22 -30.94 -5.21
C LYS A 62 -3.01 -32.02 -5.96
N THR A 63 -3.48 -31.67 -7.15
CA THR A 63 -4.25 -32.59 -8.02
C THR A 63 -3.39 -33.73 -8.56
N GLY A 64 -2.06 -33.57 -8.57
CA GLY A 64 -1.12 -34.55 -9.14
C GLY A 64 -1.15 -34.62 -10.66
N LEU A 65 -2.03 -33.85 -11.31
CA LEU A 65 -2.12 -33.77 -12.76
C LEU A 65 -1.09 -32.77 -13.28
N PRO A 66 -0.41 -33.07 -14.40
CA PRO A 66 0.38 -32.06 -15.09
C PRO A 66 -0.54 -30.92 -15.54
N ALA A 67 -0.05 -29.68 -15.46
CA ALA A 67 -0.76 -28.55 -16.05
C ALA A 67 -0.91 -28.80 -17.56
N ASP A 68 -2.12 -28.63 -18.08
CA ASP A 68 -2.37 -28.74 -19.52
C ASP A 68 -1.78 -27.54 -20.23
N LYS A 69 -0.51 -27.67 -20.61
CA LYS A 69 0.25 -26.62 -21.26
C LYS A 69 -0.43 -26.16 -22.56
N ALA A 70 -1.01 -27.06 -23.35
CA ALA A 70 -1.67 -26.70 -24.61
C ALA A 70 -2.89 -25.81 -24.37
N PHE A 71 -3.67 -26.11 -23.32
CA PHE A 71 -4.79 -25.25 -22.90
C PHE A 71 -4.32 -23.87 -22.43
N PHE A 72 -3.25 -23.79 -21.65
CA PHE A 72 -2.76 -22.49 -21.14
C PHE A 72 -2.08 -21.65 -22.21
N ASP A 73 -1.36 -22.27 -23.15
CA ASP A 73 -0.72 -21.59 -24.27
C ASP A 73 -1.80 -20.93 -25.17
N ASP A 74 -2.87 -21.66 -25.51
CA ASP A 74 -4.05 -21.13 -26.24
C ASP A 74 -4.71 -19.94 -25.51
N LEU A 75 -4.84 -20.02 -24.18
CA LEU A 75 -5.41 -18.95 -23.35
C LEU A 75 -4.54 -17.68 -23.31
N SER A 76 -3.21 -17.83 -23.37
CA SER A 76 -2.27 -16.70 -23.39
C SER A 76 -2.16 -16.00 -24.75
N GLY A 77 -2.76 -16.56 -25.81
CA GLY A 77 -2.70 -16.00 -27.16
C GLY A 77 -1.34 -16.15 -27.84
N GLU A 78 -0.45 -17.00 -27.30
CA GLU A 78 0.81 -17.37 -27.93
C GLU A 78 0.73 -18.84 -28.39
N PRO A 79 0.85 -19.13 -29.70
CA PRO A 79 0.91 -20.51 -30.20
C PRO A 79 2.25 -21.20 -29.92
#